data_AF-A0A6G0XVD2-F1
#
_entry.id   AF-A0A6G0XVD2-F1
#
_cell.length_a   1.000
_cell.length_b   1.000
_cell.length_c   1.000
_cell.angle_alpha   90.00
_cell.angle_beta   90.00
_cell.angle_gamma   90.00
#
_symmetry.space_group_name_H-M   'P 1'
#
loop_
_entity.id
_entity.type
_entity.pdbx_description
1 polymer ?
#
loop_
_entity_poly.entity_id
_entity_poly.type
_entity_poly.pdbx_seq_one_letter_code
_entity_poly.pdbx_strand_id
1 'polypeptide(L)'
;MREAPLPRNQELMAAMTDYSLGNYVREILHVMMERVVVAQPNDPLEFLIQVVKTDQRIAELDDASRFSRMDLRTVATKTKHLRAIFQEIQGKDGTTNLSRDSIVDRLLASKLLHKSFPRHAQEIVQAFGNKETAPAIVSSSGFVTTCLAVLSKPSP
;
A
#
# COMPACT_ATOMS: atom_id res chain seq x y z
N MET A 1 -9.99 -18.37 21.24
CA MET A 1 -10.98 -17.27 21.15
C MET A 1 -10.77 -16.60 19.80
N ARG A 2 -11.77 -16.61 18.92
CA ARG A 2 -11.72 -15.87 17.65
C ARG A 2 -12.12 -14.44 17.95
N GLU A 3 -11.24 -13.47 17.69
CA GLU A 3 -11.56 -12.06 17.82
C GLU A 3 -12.73 -11.73 16.87
N ALA A 4 -13.76 -11.09 17.42
CA ALA A 4 -14.90 -10.62 16.66
C ALA A 4 -14.44 -9.51 15.70
N PRO A 5 -14.96 -9.45 14.46
CA PRO A 5 -14.62 -8.37 13.54
C PRO A 5 -15.00 -7.02 14.16
N LEU A 6 -14.09 -6.05 14.06
CA LEU A 6 -14.27 -4.72 14.64
C LEU A 6 -15.44 -4.00 13.94
N PRO A 7 -16.21 -3.15 14.63
CA PRO A 7 -17.19 -2.29 14.00
C PRO A 7 -16.53 -1.44 12.90
N ARG A 8 -17.19 -1.28 11.74
CA ARG A 8 -16.70 -0.54 10.56
C ARG A 8 -16.01 0.81 10.87
N ASN A 9 -16.48 1.53 11.90
CA ASN A 9 -15.90 2.81 12.30
C ASN A 9 -14.52 2.67 12.97
N GLN A 10 -14.28 1.58 13.71
CA GLN A 10 -13.00 1.30 14.35
C GLN A 10 -11.96 0.86 13.30
N GLU A 11 -12.37 0.07 12.31
CA GLU A 11 -11.50 -0.28 11.18
C GLU A 11 -11.08 0.96 10.38
N LEU A 12 -12.00 1.89 10.14
CA LEU A 12 -11.69 3.16 9.49
C LEU A 12 -10.72 4.01 10.33
N MET A 13 -10.95 4.12 11.63
CA MET A 13 -10.06 4.88 12.54
C MET A 13 -8.65 4.26 12.61
N ALA A 14 -8.55 2.93 12.61
CA ALA A 14 -7.27 2.23 12.54
C ALA A 14 -6.55 2.53 11.23
N ALA A 15 -7.26 2.43 10.09
CA ALA A 15 -6.70 2.76 8.78
C ALA A 15 -6.23 4.22 8.67
N MET A 16 -6.99 5.17 9.24
CA MET A 16 -6.59 6.59 9.29
C MET A 16 -5.34 6.80 10.14
N THR A 17 -5.22 6.06 11.25
CA THR A 17 -4.04 6.09 12.12
C THR A 17 -2.83 5.55 11.38
N ASP A 18 -2.96 4.40 10.75
CA ASP A 18 -1.90 3.77 9.96
C ASP A 18 -1.44 4.68 8.80
N TYR A 19 -2.39 5.32 8.11
CA TYR A 19 -2.08 6.31 7.08
C TYR A 19 -1.28 7.47 7.67
N SER A 20 -1.72 8.05 8.79
CA SER A 20 -1.07 9.20 9.40
C SER A 20 0.38 8.89 9.84
N LEU A 21 0.61 7.69 10.36
CA LEU A 21 1.93 7.21 10.78
C LEU A 21 2.83 6.90 9.57
N GLY A 22 2.28 6.27 8.52
CA GLY A 22 3.03 5.94 7.31
C GLY A 22 3.43 7.17 6.48
N ASN A 23 2.67 8.26 6.60
CA ASN A 23 2.89 9.52 5.89
C ASN A 23 3.66 10.55 6.71
N TYR A 24 4.07 10.22 7.94
CA TYR A 24 4.71 11.16 8.86
C TYR A 24 3.90 12.46 9.05
N VAL A 25 2.57 12.38 9.01
CA VAL A 25 1.67 13.56 9.06
C VAL A 25 1.89 14.30 10.38
N ARG A 26 2.10 13.56 11.47
CA ARG A 26 2.36 14.12 12.79
C ARG A 26 3.64 14.96 12.79
N GLU A 27 4.71 14.43 12.19
CA GLU A 27 6.02 15.06 12.12
C GLU A 27 5.98 16.29 11.20
N ILE A 28 5.29 16.21 10.06
CA ILE A 28 5.07 17.35 9.16
C ILE A 28 4.32 18.46 9.89
N LEU A 29 3.22 18.13 10.59
CA LEU A 29 2.45 19.10 11.38
C LEU A 29 3.29 19.70 12.52
N HIS A 30 4.18 18.92 13.13
CA HIS A 30 5.09 19.42 14.16
C HIS A 30 6.04 20.48 13.58
N VAL A 31 6.64 20.23 12.41
CA VAL A 31 7.51 21.20 11.72
C VAL A 31 6.71 22.46 11.37
N MET A 32 5.52 22.30 10.80
CA MET A 32 4.65 23.43 10.46
C MET A 32 4.33 24.30 11.69
N MET A 33 3.97 23.68 12.81
CA MET A 33 3.70 24.38 14.08
C MET A 33 4.94 25.07 14.64
N GLU A 34 6.10 24.40 14.61
CA GLU A 34 7.38 24.99 15.02
C GLU A 34 7.67 26.28 14.24
N ARG A 35 7.52 26.23 12.90
CA ARG A 35 7.75 27.39 12.03
C ARG A 35 6.79 28.54 12.32
N VAL A 36 5.50 28.26 12.54
CA VAL A 36 4.49 29.29 12.84
C VAL A 36 4.74 29.94 14.19
N VAL A 37 5.05 29.15 15.22
CA VAL A 37 5.31 29.67 16.58
C VAL A 37 6.54 30.58 16.60
N VAL A 38 7.57 30.24 15.83
CA VAL A 38 8.81 31.03 15.74
C VAL A 38 8.61 32.30 14.92
N ALA A 39 8.00 32.21 13.74
CA ALA A 39 7.89 33.34 12.82
C ALA A 39 6.73 34.30 13.15
N GLN A 40 5.69 33.81 13.84
CA GLN A 40 4.46 34.55 14.17
C GLN A 40 3.95 35.43 13.01
N PRO A 41 3.71 34.84 11.83
CA PRO A 41 3.34 35.60 10.65
C PRO A 41 1.96 36.26 10.80
N ASN A 42 1.80 37.44 10.21
CA ASN A 42 0.50 38.12 10.15
C ASN A 42 -0.53 37.33 9.31
N ASP A 43 -0.05 36.55 8.32
CA ASP A 43 -0.84 35.59 7.55
C ASP A 43 -0.27 34.17 7.71
N PRO A 44 -0.81 33.37 8.66
CA PRO A 44 -0.31 32.04 8.93
C PRO A 44 -0.63 31.02 7.83
N LEU A 45 -1.68 31.24 7.03
CA LEU A 45 -2.06 30.29 5.98
C LEU A 45 -1.09 30.36 4.82
N GLU A 46 -0.82 31.56 4.30
CA GLU A 46 0.13 31.74 3.20
C GLU A 46 1.55 31.35 3.62
N PHE A 47 1.93 31.68 4.87
CA PHE A 47 3.20 31.24 5.45
C PHE A 47 3.34 29.71 5.47
N LEU A 48 2.30 28.99 5.91
CA LEU A 48 2.32 27.53 5.94
C LEU A 48 2.38 26.91 4.54
N ILE A 49 1.69 27.49 3.55
CA ILE A 49 1.81 27.07 2.14
C ILE A 49 3.26 27.16 1.68
N GLN A 50 3.94 28.26 2.02
CA GLN A 50 5.35 28.43 1.68
C GLN A 50 6.26 27.46 2.42
N VAL A 51 6.04 27.25 3.72
CA VAL A 51 6.79 26.27 4.54
C VAL A 51 6.69 24.88 3.93
N VAL A 52 5.50 24.42 3.56
CA VAL A 52 5.32 23.10 2.93
C VAL A 52 6.08 22.98 1.60
N LYS A 53 6.20 24.07 0.83
CA LYS A 53 6.90 24.08 -0.46
C LYS A 53 8.42 24.16 -0.35
N THR A 54 8.95 24.81 0.69
CA THR A 54 10.38 25.15 0.75
C THR A 54 11.13 24.53 1.91
N ASP A 55 10.45 24.01 2.93
CA ASP A 55 11.13 23.45 4.11
C ASP A 55 11.75 22.08 3.79
N GLN A 56 13.07 22.03 3.89
CA GLN A 56 13.87 20.84 3.62
C GLN A 56 13.48 19.64 4.51
N ARG A 57 13.07 19.87 5.77
CA ARG A 57 12.65 18.78 6.67
C ARG A 57 11.34 18.17 6.20
N ILE A 58 10.42 18.97 5.67
CA ILE A 58 9.17 18.47 5.10
C ILE A 58 9.45 17.67 3.82
N ALA A 59 10.36 18.14 2.97
CA ALA A 59 10.78 17.40 1.78
C ALA A 59 11.39 16.03 2.12
N GLU A 60 12.27 15.98 3.12
CA GLU A 60 12.88 14.73 3.59
C GLU A 60 11.84 13.76 4.19
N LEU A 61 10.85 14.27 4.94
CA LEU A 61 9.76 13.46 5.46
C LEU A 61 8.84 12.94 4.35
N ASP A 62 8.56 13.74 3.32
CA ASP A 62 7.79 13.31 2.16
C ASP A 62 8.54 12.21 1.39
N ASP A 63 9.83 12.37 1.14
CA ASP A 63 10.66 11.35 0.50
C ASP A 63 10.73 10.07 1.36
N ALA A 64 10.94 10.19 2.67
CA ALA A 64 10.93 9.04 3.59
C ALA A 64 9.57 8.33 3.60
N SER A 65 8.46 9.07 3.48
CA SER A 65 7.12 8.49 3.35
C SER A 65 7.00 7.68 2.05
N ARG A 66 7.54 8.19 0.94
CA ARG A 66 7.54 7.52 -0.36
C ARG A 66 8.38 6.23 -0.32
N PHE A 67 9.54 6.26 0.34
CA PHE A 67 10.37 5.05 0.51
C PHE A 67 9.72 4.01 1.42
N SER A 68 9.03 4.44 2.47
CA SER A 68 8.24 3.55 3.34
C SER A 68 7.13 2.84 2.54
N ARG A 69 6.51 3.53 1.58
CA ARG A 69 5.45 2.97 0.72
C ARG A 69 5.94 1.96 -0.31
N MET A 70 7.22 1.98 -0.67
CA MET A 70 7.75 1.14 -1.73
C MET A 70 8.33 -0.16 -1.20
N ASP A 71 8.00 -1.28 -1.84
CA ASP A 71 8.70 -2.54 -1.54
C ASP A 71 10.11 -2.49 -2.13
N LEU A 72 11.12 -2.33 -1.27
CA LEU A 72 12.54 -2.22 -1.67
C LEU A 72 13.23 -3.56 -1.96
N ARG A 73 12.53 -4.70 -1.80
CA ARG A 73 13.12 -6.02 -2.05
C ARG A 73 13.50 -6.17 -3.52
N THR A 74 14.51 -6.99 -3.78
CA THR A 74 14.91 -7.31 -5.16
C THR A 74 13.75 -7.93 -5.94
N VAL A 75 13.73 -7.71 -7.26
CA VAL A 75 12.72 -8.30 -8.16
C VAL A 75 12.67 -9.82 -8.03
N ALA A 76 13.82 -10.47 -7.81
CA ALA A 76 13.90 -11.91 -7.58
C ALA A 76 13.16 -12.34 -6.31
N THR A 77 13.35 -11.62 -5.20
CA THR A 77 12.66 -11.88 -3.93
C THR A 77 11.15 -11.65 -4.06
N LYS A 78 10.73 -10.54 -4.67
CA LYS A 78 9.31 -10.25 -4.94
C LYS A 78 8.67 -11.38 -5.75
N THR A 79 9.32 -11.77 -6.84
CA THR A 79 8.88 -12.85 -7.73
C THR A 79 8.74 -14.18 -7.00
N LYS A 80 9.70 -14.52 -6.11
CA LYS A 80 9.63 -15.73 -5.29
C LYS A 80 8.38 -15.75 -4.40
N HIS A 81 8.09 -14.65 -3.70
CA HIS A 81 6.90 -14.56 -2.84
C HIS A 81 5.61 -14.58 -3.66
N LEU A 82 5.55 -13.88 -4.79
CA LEU A 82 4.38 -13.87 -5.67
C LEU A 82 4.08 -15.25 -6.25
N ARG A 83 5.09 -16.02 -6.64
CA ARG A 83 4.91 -17.42 -7.07
C ARG A 83 4.37 -18.29 -5.95
N ALA A 84 4.85 -18.12 -4.72
CA ALA A 84 4.34 -18.87 -3.57
C ALA A 84 2.86 -18.54 -3.27
N ILE A 85 2.47 -17.26 -3.40
CA ILE A 85 1.06 -16.85 -3.29
C ILE A 85 0.22 -17.44 -4.42
N PHE A 86 0.73 -17.41 -5.66
CA PHE A 86 0.03 -17.99 -6.80
C PHE A 86 -0.22 -19.50 -6.61
N GLN A 87 0.75 -20.23 -6.05
CA GLN A 87 0.60 -21.64 -5.71
C GLN A 87 -0.42 -21.86 -4.58
N GLU A 88 -0.46 -20.99 -3.57
CA GLU A 88 -1.48 -21.05 -2.50
C GLU A 88 -2.88 -20.88 -3.08
N ILE A 89 -3.10 -19.89 -3.95
CA ILE A 89 -4.41 -19.65 -4.56
C ILE A 89 -4.77 -20.69 -5.62
N GLN A 90 -3.81 -21.32 -6.29
CA GLN A 90 -4.10 -22.47 -7.17
C GLN A 90 -4.64 -23.67 -6.38
N GLY A 91 -4.23 -23.83 -5.12
CA GLY A 91 -4.60 -24.99 -4.32
C GLY A 91 -4.03 -26.30 -4.91
N LYS A 92 -4.62 -27.44 -4.55
CA LYS A 92 -4.16 -28.77 -4.99
C LYS A 92 -4.58 -29.13 -6.43
N ASP A 93 -5.44 -28.32 -7.05
CA ASP A 93 -6.04 -28.62 -8.35
C ASP A 93 -5.07 -28.43 -9.53
N GLY A 94 -3.89 -27.82 -9.30
CA GLY A 94 -2.81 -27.74 -10.28
C GLY A 94 -3.17 -26.99 -11.58
N THR A 95 -4.28 -26.25 -11.59
CA THR A 95 -4.78 -25.54 -12.76
C THR A 95 -3.82 -24.42 -13.14
N THR A 96 -3.17 -24.57 -14.31
CA THR A 96 -2.14 -23.65 -14.82
C THR A 96 -2.65 -22.21 -15.02
N ASN A 97 -3.97 -22.06 -15.16
CA ASN A 97 -4.67 -20.82 -15.44
C ASN A 97 -5.86 -20.67 -14.49
N LEU A 98 -6.01 -19.50 -13.90
CA LEU A 98 -7.11 -19.17 -13.01
C LEU A 98 -7.97 -18.07 -13.63
N SER A 99 -9.29 -18.16 -13.46
CA SER A 99 -10.20 -17.07 -13.83
C SER A 99 -9.98 -15.88 -12.91
N ARG A 100 -10.03 -14.67 -13.45
CA ARG A 100 -9.85 -13.42 -12.69
C ARG A 100 -10.73 -13.35 -11.43
N ASP A 101 -12.02 -13.66 -11.56
CA ASP A 101 -12.97 -13.53 -10.44
C ASP A 101 -12.61 -14.50 -9.30
N SER A 102 -12.20 -15.74 -9.63
CA SER A 102 -11.64 -16.68 -8.64
C SER A 102 -10.32 -16.21 -8.01
N ILE A 103 -9.51 -15.40 -8.70
CA ILE A 103 -8.26 -14.88 -8.14
C ILE A 103 -8.57 -13.83 -7.07
N VAL A 104 -9.52 -12.94 -7.32
CA VAL A 104 -9.91 -11.88 -6.36
C VAL A 104 -10.36 -12.51 -5.04
N ASP A 105 -11.30 -13.47 -5.09
CA ASP A 105 -11.82 -14.14 -3.89
C ASP A 105 -10.71 -14.88 -3.12
N ARG A 106 -9.81 -15.56 -3.84
CA ARG A 106 -8.72 -16.33 -3.22
C ARG A 106 -7.59 -15.45 -2.70
N LEU A 107 -7.33 -14.29 -3.31
CA LEU A 107 -6.37 -13.32 -2.81
C LEU A 107 -6.87 -12.64 -1.54
N LEU A 108 -8.17 -12.30 -1.46
CA LEU A 108 -8.79 -11.79 -0.23
C LEU A 108 -8.67 -12.77 0.94
N ALA A 109 -8.66 -14.07 0.65
CA ALA A 109 -8.48 -15.12 1.66
C ALA A 109 -7.00 -15.54 1.88
N SER A 110 -6.05 -15.03 1.08
CA SER A 110 -4.66 -15.49 1.09
C SER A 110 -3.89 -14.95 2.29
N LYS A 111 -3.50 -15.85 3.19
CA LYS A 111 -2.67 -15.48 4.35
C LYS A 111 -1.25 -15.13 3.94
N LEU A 112 -0.71 -15.77 2.88
CA LEU A 112 0.64 -15.47 2.41
C LEU A 112 0.73 -14.10 1.75
N LEU A 113 -0.33 -13.61 1.08
CA LEU A 113 -0.37 -12.26 0.53
C LEU A 113 -0.25 -11.22 1.66
N HIS A 114 -1.14 -11.31 2.65
CA HIS A 114 -1.14 -10.38 3.79
C HIS A 114 0.15 -10.46 4.62
N LYS A 115 0.81 -11.62 4.68
CA LYS A 115 2.11 -11.78 5.35
C LYS A 115 3.28 -11.25 4.52
N SER A 116 3.29 -11.52 3.22
CA SER A 116 4.45 -11.22 2.35
C SER A 116 4.41 -9.80 1.81
N PHE A 117 3.23 -9.22 1.60
CA PHE A 117 3.00 -7.89 1.07
C PHE A 117 1.89 -7.16 1.86
N PRO A 118 2.05 -6.98 3.19
CA PRO A 118 0.99 -6.43 4.04
C PRO A 118 0.45 -5.08 3.55
N ARG A 119 1.36 -4.22 3.04
CA ARG A 119 1.02 -2.87 2.56
C ARG A 119 0.32 -2.87 1.19
N HIS A 120 0.72 -3.77 0.29
CA HIS A 120 0.22 -3.80 -1.09
C HIS A 120 -0.89 -4.84 -1.31
N ALA A 121 -1.34 -5.53 -0.25
CA ALA A 121 -2.28 -6.64 -0.37
C ALA A 121 -3.60 -6.21 -1.02
N GLN A 122 -4.17 -5.06 -0.61
CA GLN A 122 -5.40 -4.55 -1.20
C GLN A 122 -5.22 -4.08 -2.64
N GLU A 123 -4.13 -3.40 -2.97
CA GLU A 123 -3.85 -2.95 -4.34
C GLU A 123 -3.68 -4.13 -5.30
N ILE A 124 -3.01 -5.19 -4.83
CA ILE A 124 -2.87 -6.43 -5.60
C ILE A 124 -4.24 -7.02 -5.88
N VAL A 125 -5.13 -7.12 -4.89
CA VAL A 125 -6.51 -7.59 -5.09
C VAL A 125 -7.27 -6.69 -6.09
N GLN A 126 -7.19 -5.37 -5.92
CA GLN A 126 -7.88 -4.40 -6.78
C GLN A 126 -7.40 -4.47 -8.24
N ALA A 127 -6.10 -4.71 -8.47
CA ALA A 127 -5.56 -4.86 -9.81
C ALA A 127 -6.17 -6.06 -10.56
N PHE A 128 -6.55 -7.12 -9.84
CA PHE A 128 -7.31 -8.23 -10.42
C PHE A 128 -8.82 -8.00 -10.42
N GLY A 129 -9.35 -7.06 -9.64
CA GLY A 129 -10.75 -6.62 -9.75
C GLY A 129 -11.02 -5.74 -10.99
N ASN A 130 -10.01 -5.02 -11.47
CA ASN A 130 -10.14 -4.13 -12.62
C ASN A 130 -10.04 -4.90 -13.96
N LYS A 131 -11.10 -4.82 -14.78
CA LYS A 131 -11.18 -5.46 -16.10
C LYS A 131 -10.12 -4.97 -17.10
N GLU A 132 -9.61 -3.76 -16.92
CA GLU A 132 -8.57 -3.18 -17.79
C GLU A 132 -7.16 -3.64 -17.44
N THR A 133 -6.95 -4.12 -16.21
CA THR A 133 -5.61 -4.41 -15.67
C THR A 133 -5.25 -5.90 -15.71
N ALA A 134 -6.24 -6.79 -15.57
CA ALA A 134 -6.03 -8.23 -15.61
C ALA A 134 -6.90 -8.92 -16.67
N PRO A 135 -6.31 -9.80 -17.52
CA PRO A 135 -7.08 -10.59 -18.48
C PRO A 135 -8.04 -11.55 -17.78
N ALA A 136 -9.08 -12.01 -18.49
CA ALA A 136 -10.10 -12.91 -17.93
C ALA A 136 -9.52 -14.23 -17.39
N ILE A 137 -8.41 -14.68 -18.00
CA ILE A 137 -7.66 -15.86 -17.61
C ILE A 137 -6.23 -15.42 -17.31
N VAL A 138 -5.75 -15.74 -16.11
CA VAL A 138 -4.43 -15.32 -15.64
C VAL A 138 -3.56 -16.56 -15.41
N SER A 139 -2.41 -16.60 -16.08
CA SER A 139 -1.35 -17.59 -15.86
C SER A 139 -0.43 -17.15 -14.72
N SER A 140 0.44 -18.04 -14.24
CA SER A 140 1.42 -17.67 -13.19
C SER A 140 2.32 -16.49 -13.60
N SER A 141 2.76 -16.46 -14.87
CA SER A 141 3.57 -15.36 -15.39
C SER A 141 2.78 -14.06 -15.52
N GLY A 142 1.52 -14.14 -15.94
CA GLY A 142 0.60 -13.00 -15.98
C GLY A 142 0.37 -12.43 -14.58
N PHE A 143 0.11 -13.30 -13.60
CA PHE A 143 -0.10 -12.92 -12.20
C PHE A 143 1.11 -12.17 -11.63
N VAL A 144 2.32 -12.73 -11.80
CA VAL A 144 3.55 -12.10 -11.30
C VAL A 144 3.77 -10.74 -11.97
N THR A 145 3.56 -10.64 -13.27
CA THR A 145 3.74 -9.37 -14.02
C THR A 145 2.79 -8.29 -13.52
N THR A 146 1.50 -8.60 -13.38
CA THR A 146 0.49 -7.67 -12.86
C THR A 146 0.82 -7.25 -11.43
N CYS A 147 1.21 -8.19 -10.56
CA CYS A 147 1.60 -7.86 -9.19
C CYS A 147 2.86 -7.00 -9.13
N LEU A 148 3.88 -7.27 -9.96
CA LEU A 148 5.09 -6.45 -9.99
C LEU A 148 4.80 -5.03 -10.45
N ALA A 149 3.87 -4.84 -11.38
CA ALA A 149 3.43 -3.50 -11.81
C ALA A 149 2.68 -2.74 -10.71
N VAL A 150 2.02 -3.44 -9.78
CA VAL A 150 1.45 -2.86 -8.56
C VAL A 150 2.56 -2.52 -7.57
N LEU A 151 3.46 -3.47 -7.28
CA LEU A 151 4.58 -3.30 -6.34
C LEU A 151 5.67 -2.31 -6.80
N SER A 152 5.60 -1.83 -8.04
CA SER A 152 6.42 -0.73 -8.55
C SER A 152 5.80 0.65 -8.32
N LYS A 153 4.52 0.70 -7.94
CA LYS A 153 3.83 1.93 -7.57
C LYS A 153 3.93 2.13 -6.06
N PRO A 154 3.97 3.38 -5.57
CA PRO A 154 3.88 3.65 -4.15
C PRO A 154 2.52 3.19 -3.61
N SER A 155 2.54 2.39 -2.54
CA SER A 155 1.34 1.97 -1.81
C SER A 155 0.61 3.19 -1.22
N PRO A 156 -0.73 3.33 -1.35
CA PRO A 156 -1.50 4.49 -0.86
C PRO A 156 -1.41 4.68 0.66
#